data_AF-A0A944EEP9-F1
#
_entry.id   AF-A0A944EEP9-F1
#
_cell.length_a   1.000
_cell.length_b   1.000
_cell.length_c   1.000
_cell.angle_alpha   90.00
_cell.angle_beta   90.00
_cell.angle_gamma   90.00
#
_symmetry.space_group_name_H-M   'P 1'
#
loop_
_entity.id
_entity.type
_entity.pdbx_description
1 polymer ?
#
loop_
_entity_poly.entity_id
_entity_poly.type
_entity_poly.pdbx_seq_one_letter_code
_entity_poly.pdbx_strand_id
1 'polypeptide(L)'
;RHQPWARRWRAALELLRAVDPPRAAEAAALVRCLVPLARDGAYVPKVSATFRAAPGAVLTTLPETAADLAAVLVHETQHSKLSVLHDLLPLHHARPHAAYRVAWRSDPRPLAGVLQGTYAHLALADFWARAGAGAALPPAERRDARHRADSYRRQVAEALAVLLESSELTPAGGEFARGMRSHLASLAPSVGEPATIGGTSPVGDVR
;
A
#
# COMPACT_ATOMS: atom_id res chain seq x y z
N ARG A 1 13.77 -22.26 -15.08
CA ARG A 1 13.89 -20.83 -14.68
C ARG A 1 12.56 -20.19 -14.22
N HIS A 2 11.38 -20.68 -14.62
CA HIS A 2 10.07 -20.11 -14.21
C HIS A 2 9.43 -20.67 -12.93
N GLN A 3 9.90 -21.82 -12.42
CA GLN A 3 9.32 -22.44 -11.21
C GLN A 3 9.29 -21.52 -9.96
N PRO A 4 10.33 -20.71 -9.67
CA PRO A 4 10.29 -19.78 -8.53
C PRO A 4 9.15 -18.76 -8.66
N TRP A 5 8.91 -18.24 -9.86
CA TRP A 5 7.83 -17.30 -10.15
C TRP A 5 6.45 -17.93 -9.97
N ALA A 6 6.20 -19.08 -10.60
CA ALA A 6 4.90 -19.75 -10.51
C ALA A 6 4.55 -20.16 -9.07
N ARG A 7 5.54 -20.59 -8.28
CA ARG A 7 5.37 -20.86 -6.84
C ARG A 7 5.08 -19.58 -6.08
N ARG A 8 5.83 -18.50 -6.34
CA ARG A 8 5.65 -17.23 -5.64
C ARG A 8 4.30 -16.60 -5.92
N TRP A 9 3.87 -16.63 -7.18
CA TRP A 9 2.56 -16.16 -7.63
C TRP A 9 1.42 -16.88 -6.91
N ARG A 10 1.43 -18.23 -6.91
CA ARG A 10 0.40 -19.02 -6.22
C ARG A 10 0.33 -18.70 -4.73
N ALA A 11 1.47 -18.70 -4.05
CA ALA A 11 1.54 -18.39 -2.62
C ALA A 11 1.06 -16.96 -2.31
N ALA A 12 1.38 -15.98 -3.16
CA ALA A 12 0.90 -14.61 -2.99
C ALA A 12 -0.62 -14.49 -3.16
N LEU A 13 -1.20 -15.18 -4.15
CA LEU A 13 -2.65 -15.20 -4.34
C LEU A 13 -3.39 -15.95 -3.22
N GLU A 14 -2.84 -17.06 -2.74
CA GLU A 14 -3.37 -17.79 -1.57
C GLU A 14 -3.37 -16.90 -0.33
N LEU A 15 -2.25 -16.22 -0.05
CA LEU A 15 -2.14 -15.27 1.04
C LEU A 15 -3.13 -14.12 0.89
N LEU A 16 -3.22 -13.50 -0.30
CA LEU A 16 -4.12 -12.38 -0.52
C LEU A 16 -5.58 -12.80 -0.32
N ARG A 17 -5.99 -13.99 -0.78
CA ARG A 17 -7.33 -14.54 -0.52
C ARG A 17 -7.60 -14.78 0.96
N ALA A 18 -6.59 -15.26 1.71
CA ALA A 18 -6.73 -15.52 3.14
C ALA A 18 -6.82 -14.21 3.96
N VAL A 19 -6.13 -13.15 3.52
CA VAL A 19 -6.11 -11.84 4.21
C VAL A 19 -7.32 -10.98 3.83
N ASP A 20 -7.66 -10.95 2.55
CA ASP A 20 -8.66 -10.04 1.97
C ASP A 20 -9.27 -10.63 0.68
N PRO A 21 -10.30 -11.50 0.81
CA PRO A 21 -10.92 -12.13 -0.35
C PRO A 21 -11.45 -11.13 -1.40
N PRO A 22 -12.12 -10.02 -1.04
CA PRO A 22 -12.52 -9.00 -2.00
C PRO A 22 -11.35 -8.41 -2.80
N ARG A 23 -10.24 -8.05 -2.12
CA ARG A 23 -9.05 -7.51 -2.81
C ARG A 23 -8.35 -8.54 -3.67
N ALA A 24 -8.39 -9.82 -3.28
CA ALA A 24 -7.90 -10.90 -4.12
C ALA A 24 -8.71 -11.05 -5.41
N ALA A 25 -10.04 -10.93 -5.34
CA ALA A 25 -10.91 -10.94 -6.50
C ALA A 25 -10.66 -9.72 -7.40
N GLU A 26 -10.47 -8.54 -6.81
CA GLU A 26 -10.10 -7.31 -7.53
C GLU A 26 -8.78 -7.47 -8.29
N ALA A 27 -7.73 -7.94 -7.62
CA ALA A 27 -6.43 -8.17 -8.24
C ALA A 27 -6.51 -9.21 -9.37
N ALA A 28 -7.28 -10.29 -9.19
CA ALA A 28 -7.48 -11.31 -10.22
C ALA A 28 -8.27 -10.76 -11.44
N ALA A 29 -9.17 -9.81 -11.23
CA ALA A 29 -9.95 -9.21 -12.30
C ALA A 29 -9.14 -8.18 -13.11
N LEU A 30 -8.19 -7.49 -12.49
CA LEU A 30 -7.46 -6.36 -13.08
C LEU A 30 -6.05 -6.72 -13.57
N VAL A 31 -5.34 -7.62 -12.89
CA VAL A 31 -3.99 -8.04 -13.30
C VAL A 31 -4.09 -9.05 -14.44
N ARG A 32 -3.59 -8.67 -15.61
CA ARG A 32 -3.61 -9.48 -16.84
C ARG A 32 -2.32 -10.24 -17.08
N CYS A 33 -1.19 -9.64 -16.75
CA CYS A 33 0.10 -10.32 -16.86
C CYS A 33 1.08 -9.83 -15.80
N LEU A 34 1.95 -10.75 -15.38
CA LEU A 34 3.14 -10.41 -14.61
C LEU A 34 4.34 -10.57 -15.55
N VAL A 35 5.15 -9.51 -15.65
CA VAL A 35 6.33 -9.47 -16.50
C VAL A 35 7.56 -9.47 -15.57
N PRO A 36 8.30 -10.59 -15.51
CA PRO A 36 9.54 -10.65 -14.75
C PRO A 36 10.58 -9.67 -15.28
N LEU A 37 11.10 -8.80 -14.40
CA LEU A 37 12.25 -7.98 -14.71
C LEU A 37 13.55 -8.70 -14.30
N ALA A 38 14.54 -8.69 -15.19
CA ALA A 38 15.89 -9.16 -14.88
C ALA A 38 16.56 -8.19 -13.89
N ARG A 39 17.37 -8.72 -12.98
CA ARG A 39 18.28 -7.91 -12.15
C ARG A 39 19.62 -7.86 -12.86
N ASP A 40 19.82 -6.84 -13.68
CA ASP A 40 21.12 -6.64 -14.33
C ASP A 40 21.94 -5.67 -13.49
N GLY A 41 22.96 -6.19 -12.79
CA GLY A 41 23.95 -5.40 -12.05
C GLY A 41 23.68 -5.20 -10.54
N ALA A 42 24.77 -5.00 -9.80
CA ALA A 42 24.75 -4.71 -8.37
C ALA A 42 24.05 -3.36 -8.13
N TYR A 43 23.02 -3.37 -7.28
CA TYR A 43 22.27 -2.18 -6.83
C TYR A 43 21.19 -1.61 -7.76
N VAL A 44 20.27 -2.44 -8.24
CA VAL A 44 18.96 -1.96 -8.72
C VAL A 44 17.93 -1.99 -7.56
N PRO A 45 17.27 -0.88 -7.21
CA PRO A 45 16.18 -0.84 -6.24
C PRO A 45 15.06 -1.82 -6.61
N LYS A 46 14.20 -2.20 -5.66
CA LYS A 46 12.97 -2.95 -5.97
C LYS A 46 12.10 -2.08 -6.89
N VAL A 47 12.04 -2.42 -8.19
CA VAL A 47 11.20 -1.71 -9.17
C VAL A 47 9.92 -2.50 -9.37
N SER A 48 8.80 -1.84 -9.10
CA SER A 48 7.47 -2.26 -9.53
C SER A 48 6.86 -1.09 -10.28
N ALA A 49 6.27 -1.35 -11.45
CA ALA A 49 5.58 -0.34 -12.22
C ALA A 49 4.45 -0.95 -13.04
N THR A 50 3.27 -0.34 -12.97
CA THR A 50 2.24 -0.45 -13.99
C THR A 50 2.47 0.64 -15.03
N PHE A 51 2.60 0.24 -16.30
CA PHE A 51 2.73 1.19 -17.39
C PHE A 51 1.35 1.71 -17.82
N ARG A 52 1.19 3.03 -17.99
CA ARG A 52 -0.09 3.62 -18.45
C ARG A 52 -0.54 3.05 -19.80
N ALA A 53 0.40 2.65 -20.67
CA ALA A 53 0.07 2.02 -21.96
C ALA A 53 -0.16 0.50 -21.89
N ALA A 54 -0.09 -0.11 -20.70
CA ALA A 54 -0.44 -1.52 -20.49
C ALA A 54 -1.20 -1.72 -19.16
N PRO A 55 -2.45 -1.24 -19.06
CA PRO A 55 -3.29 -1.48 -17.88
C PRO A 55 -3.35 -2.98 -17.53
N GLY A 56 -3.12 -3.31 -16.27
CA GLY A 56 -3.11 -4.69 -15.79
C GLY A 56 -1.79 -5.46 -15.99
N ALA A 57 -0.75 -4.84 -16.57
CA ALA A 57 0.59 -5.42 -16.57
C ALA A 57 1.36 -5.02 -15.30
N VAL A 58 1.85 -6.02 -14.57
CA VAL A 58 2.69 -5.83 -13.37
C VAL A 58 4.13 -6.19 -13.72
N LEU A 59 5.00 -5.19 -13.82
CA LEU A 59 6.42 -5.39 -14.05
C LEU A 59 7.14 -5.38 -12.71
N THR A 60 7.78 -6.47 -12.33
CA THR A 60 8.52 -6.52 -11.05
C THR A 60 9.68 -7.51 -11.09
N THR A 61 10.74 -7.22 -10.34
CA THR A 61 11.76 -8.22 -10.01
C THR A 61 11.16 -9.25 -9.05
N LEU A 62 11.64 -10.50 -9.04
CA LEU A 62 11.11 -11.52 -8.13
C LEU A 62 11.18 -11.03 -6.68
N PRO A 63 10.04 -10.83 -5.98
CA PRO A 63 10.06 -10.37 -4.60
C PRO A 63 10.74 -11.40 -3.69
N GLU A 64 11.09 -11.03 -2.46
CA GLU A 64 11.76 -11.94 -1.52
C GLU A 64 10.77 -12.90 -0.85
N THR A 65 9.57 -12.41 -0.51
CA THR A 65 8.49 -13.20 0.10
C THR A 65 7.20 -13.21 -0.73
N ALA A 66 6.26 -14.12 -0.40
CA ALA A 66 4.91 -14.14 -0.98
C ALA A 66 4.10 -12.91 -0.55
N ALA A 67 4.29 -12.45 0.69
CA ALA A 67 3.68 -11.23 1.21
C ALA A 67 4.13 -9.98 0.45
N ASP A 68 5.41 -9.91 0.05
CA ASP A 68 5.91 -8.81 -0.78
C ASP A 68 5.31 -8.82 -2.18
N LEU A 69 5.15 -9.99 -2.81
CA LEU A 69 4.46 -10.07 -4.10
C LEU A 69 2.98 -9.71 -3.95
N ALA A 70 2.30 -10.16 -2.91
CA ALA A 70 0.91 -9.77 -2.65
C ALA A 70 0.78 -8.24 -2.52
N ALA A 71 1.67 -7.59 -1.77
CA ALA A 71 1.69 -6.13 -1.66
C ALA A 71 1.96 -5.43 -3.00
N VAL A 72 2.83 -5.97 -3.85
CA VAL A 72 3.02 -5.47 -5.22
C VAL A 72 1.69 -5.53 -6.00
N LEU A 73 0.98 -6.66 -5.96
CA LEU A 73 -0.30 -6.79 -6.66
C LEU A 73 -1.34 -5.78 -6.14
N VAL A 74 -1.42 -5.59 -4.82
CA VAL A 74 -2.31 -4.59 -4.21
C VAL A 74 -1.97 -3.18 -4.70
N HIS A 75 -0.69 -2.82 -4.67
CA HIS A 75 -0.20 -1.51 -5.07
C HIS A 75 -0.50 -1.21 -6.54
N GLU A 76 -0.11 -2.11 -7.44
CA GLU A 76 -0.28 -1.93 -8.88
C GLU A 76 -1.76 -1.94 -9.32
N THR A 77 -2.59 -2.72 -8.62
CA THR A 77 -4.03 -2.71 -8.83
C THR A 77 -4.63 -1.32 -8.54
N GLN A 78 -4.18 -0.65 -7.47
CA GLN A 78 -4.64 0.70 -7.15
C GLN A 78 -4.19 1.73 -8.20
N HIS A 79 -2.96 1.63 -8.70
CA HIS A 79 -2.49 2.49 -9.80
C HIS A 79 -3.34 2.33 -11.06
N SER A 80 -3.68 1.08 -11.42
CA SER A 80 -4.55 0.80 -12.56
C SER A 80 -5.94 1.41 -12.38
N LYS A 81 -6.57 1.19 -11.21
CA LYS A 81 -7.91 1.73 -10.89
C LYS A 81 -7.95 3.24 -10.97
N LEU A 82 -6.99 3.90 -10.32
CA LEU A 82 -6.96 5.36 -10.27
C LEU A 82 -6.65 5.97 -11.64
N SER A 83 -5.83 5.31 -12.45
CA SER A 83 -5.57 5.75 -13.83
C SER A 83 -6.84 5.73 -14.68
N VAL A 84 -7.61 4.63 -14.64
CA VAL A 84 -8.90 4.52 -15.34
C VAL A 84 -9.92 5.54 -14.81
N LEU A 85 -10.02 5.67 -13.48
CA LEU A 85 -10.92 6.66 -12.87
C LEU A 85 -10.58 8.07 -13.32
N HIS A 86 -9.30 8.44 -13.31
CA HIS A 86 -8.85 9.78 -13.70
C HIS A 86 -9.11 10.08 -15.18
N ASP A 87 -8.99 9.09 -16.06
CA ASP A 87 -9.30 9.25 -17.49
C ASP A 87 -10.80 9.52 -17.73
N LEU A 88 -11.68 9.05 -16.85
CA LEU A 88 -13.13 9.31 -16.92
C LEU A 88 -13.55 10.58 -16.16
N LEU A 89 -12.90 10.85 -15.03
CA LEU A 89 -13.19 11.95 -14.13
C LEU A 89 -11.89 12.59 -13.65
N PRO A 90 -11.45 13.70 -14.27
CA PRO A 90 -10.22 14.37 -13.89
C PRO A 90 -10.22 14.78 -12.40
N LEU A 91 -9.24 14.27 -11.66
CA LEU A 91 -9.10 14.51 -10.21
C LEU A 91 -8.15 15.67 -9.86
N HIS A 92 -7.37 16.14 -10.83
CA HIS A 92 -6.48 17.28 -10.64
C HIS A 92 -6.27 18.00 -11.96
N HIS A 93 -5.85 19.25 -11.89
CA HIS A 93 -5.40 20.01 -13.04
C HIS A 93 -3.97 19.59 -13.41
N ALA A 94 -3.66 19.55 -14.71
CA ALA A 94 -2.29 19.30 -15.17
C ALA A 94 -1.49 20.59 -15.03
N ARG A 95 -0.76 20.76 -13.92
CA ARG A 95 0.20 21.87 -13.76
C ARG A 95 1.64 21.34 -13.79
N PRO A 96 2.47 21.81 -14.73
CA PRO A 96 3.81 21.24 -14.93
C PRO A 96 4.87 21.66 -13.89
N HIS A 97 4.54 22.53 -12.93
CA HIS A 97 5.57 23.22 -12.12
C HIS A 97 5.54 22.95 -10.61
N ALA A 98 4.45 22.41 -10.06
CA ALA A 98 4.40 22.13 -8.63
C ALA A 98 5.04 20.76 -8.33
N ALA A 99 6.01 20.77 -7.42
CA ALA A 99 6.70 19.58 -7.00
C ALA A 99 6.64 19.46 -5.47
N TYR A 100 6.07 18.35 -5.00
CA TYR A 100 5.76 18.10 -3.60
C TYR A 100 6.66 17.00 -3.04
N ARG A 101 7.06 17.13 -1.77
CA ARG A 101 7.80 16.08 -1.07
C ARG A 101 6.84 15.08 -0.44
N VAL A 102 7.22 13.80 -0.45
CA VAL A 102 6.48 12.69 0.16
C VAL A 102 7.45 11.78 0.90
N ALA A 103 7.02 11.14 1.99
CA ALA A 103 7.92 10.37 2.86
C ALA A 103 8.50 9.10 2.22
N TRP A 104 7.87 8.55 1.18
CA TRP A 104 8.33 7.32 0.52
C TRP A 104 9.29 7.54 -0.65
N ARG A 105 9.66 8.79 -0.94
CA ARG A 105 10.58 9.10 -2.04
C ARG A 105 11.38 10.37 -1.77
N SER A 106 12.67 10.37 -2.10
CA SER A 106 13.56 11.51 -1.88
C SER A 106 13.35 12.65 -2.89
N ASP A 107 13.03 12.32 -4.15
CA ASP A 107 12.81 13.32 -5.19
C ASP A 107 11.35 13.83 -5.21
N PRO A 108 11.14 15.16 -5.30
CA PRO A 108 9.82 15.76 -5.38
C PRO A 108 8.95 15.16 -6.51
N ARG A 109 7.64 15.14 -6.31
CA ARG A 109 6.68 14.58 -7.28
C ARG A 109 5.68 15.66 -7.72
N PRO A 110 5.23 15.65 -8.98
CA PRO A 110 4.02 16.38 -9.35
C PRO A 110 2.81 15.87 -8.55
N LEU A 111 1.76 16.68 -8.41
CA LEU A 111 0.55 16.31 -7.65
C LEU A 111 -0.04 14.96 -8.09
N ALA A 112 -0.03 14.69 -9.40
CA ALA A 112 -0.45 13.41 -9.97
C ALA A 112 0.29 12.22 -9.33
N GLY A 113 1.60 12.34 -9.13
CA GLY A 113 2.43 11.32 -8.49
C GLY A 113 2.18 11.21 -6.99
N VAL A 114 1.86 12.31 -6.32
CA VAL A 114 1.43 12.30 -4.91
C VAL A 114 0.10 11.55 -4.79
N LEU A 115 -0.92 11.90 -5.59
CA LEU A 115 -2.23 11.29 -5.57
C LEU A 115 -2.18 9.77 -5.83
N GLN A 116 -1.43 9.37 -6.86
CA GLN A 116 -1.19 7.96 -7.19
C GLN A 116 -0.52 7.20 -6.04
N GLY A 117 0.54 7.77 -5.46
CA GLY A 117 1.25 7.16 -4.33
C GLY A 117 0.36 7.06 -3.09
N THR A 118 -0.35 8.12 -2.73
CA THR A 118 -1.25 8.14 -1.56
C THR A 118 -2.33 7.07 -1.67
N TYR A 119 -2.96 6.91 -2.84
CA TYR A 119 -4.01 5.91 -3.04
C TYR A 119 -3.48 4.47 -2.93
N ALA A 120 -2.33 4.19 -3.55
CA ALA A 120 -1.72 2.87 -3.48
C ALA A 120 -1.19 2.55 -2.06
N HIS A 121 -0.59 3.53 -1.37
CA HIS A 121 -0.06 3.36 -0.01
C HIS A 121 -1.18 3.19 1.02
N LEU A 122 -2.34 3.81 0.81
CA LEU A 122 -3.52 3.61 1.65
C LEU A 122 -4.01 2.16 1.58
N ALA A 123 -4.05 1.56 0.38
CA ALA A 123 -4.38 0.14 0.24
C ALA A 123 -3.33 -0.78 0.89
N LEU A 124 -2.05 -0.39 0.85
CA LEU A 124 -0.99 -1.11 1.56
C LEU A 124 -1.16 -1.01 3.09
N ALA A 125 -1.50 0.16 3.62
CA ALA A 125 -1.80 0.32 5.04
C ALA A 125 -2.89 -0.66 5.50
N ASP A 126 -4.00 -0.74 4.74
CA ASP A 126 -5.10 -1.67 5.03
C ASP A 126 -4.69 -3.14 4.88
N PHE A 127 -4.03 -3.50 3.77
CA PHE A 127 -3.56 -4.87 3.53
C PHE A 127 -2.66 -5.36 4.67
N TRP A 128 -1.67 -4.55 5.06
CA TRP A 128 -0.73 -4.91 6.13
C TRP A 128 -1.39 -4.93 7.50
N ALA A 129 -2.36 -4.05 7.77
CA ALA A 129 -3.15 -4.09 9.01
C ALA A 129 -3.91 -5.42 9.13
N ARG A 130 -4.62 -5.83 8.06
CA ARG A 130 -5.35 -7.12 8.02
C ARG A 130 -4.41 -8.32 8.15
N ALA A 131 -3.29 -8.31 7.41
CA ALA A 131 -2.31 -9.37 7.46
C ALA A 131 -1.68 -9.51 8.86
N GLY A 132 -1.43 -8.39 9.54
CA GLY A 132 -0.90 -8.35 10.90
C GLY A 132 -1.91 -8.73 11.98
N ALA A 133 -3.21 -8.53 11.75
CA ALA A 133 -4.29 -8.89 12.68
C ALA A 133 -4.77 -10.34 12.52
N GLY A 134 -4.77 -10.87 11.29
CA GLY A 134 -5.25 -12.22 10.98
C GLY A 134 -4.27 -13.34 11.35
N ALA A 135 -4.58 -14.57 10.94
CA ALA A 135 -3.76 -15.76 11.19
C ALA A 135 -3.01 -16.26 9.93
N ALA A 136 -3.16 -15.58 8.78
CA ALA A 136 -2.61 -16.02 7.50
C ALA A 136 -1.06 -15.95 7.43
N LEU A 137 -0.44 -15.18 8.33
CA LEU A 137 1.03 -15.07 8.44
C LEU A 137 1.53 -15.67 9.76
N PRO A 138 2.78 -16.19 9.80
CA PRO A 138 3.46 -16.59 11.03
C PRO A 138 3.60 -15.44 12.05
N PRO A 139 3.73 -15.71 13.36
CA PRO A 139 3.76 -14.67 14.39
C PRO A 139 4.80 -13.56 14.21
N ALA A 140 6.00 -13.91 13.70
CA ALA A 140 7.06 -12.94 13.41
C ALA A 140 6.68 -12.03 12.23
N GLU A 141 6.16 -12.61 11.15
CA GLU A 141 5.71 -11.86 9.96
C GLU A 141 4.49 -10.98 10.27
N ARG A 142 3.62 -11.39 11.22
CA ARG A 142 2.52 -10.53 11.69
C ARG A 142 3.01 -9.28 12.42
N ARG A 143 4.11 -9.38 13.18
CA ARG A 143 4.73 -8.20 13.81
C ARG A 143 5.26 -7.25 12.74
N ASP A 144 6.01 -7.76 11.77
CA ASP A 144 6.48 -6.97 10.63
C ASP A 144 5.33 -6.30 9.87
N ALA A 145 4.27 -7.05 9.57
CA ALA A 145 3.06 -6.54 8.92
C ALA A 145 2.45 -5.35 9.67
N ARG A 146 2.33 -5.42 11.01
CA ARG A 146 1.84 -4.28 11.80
C ARG A 146 2.75 -3.05 11.69
N HIS A 147 4.06 -3.24 11.77
CA HIS A 147 5.01 -2.14 11.59
C HIS A 147 4.91 -1.50 10.20
N ARG A 148 4.74 -2.31 9.15
CA ARG A 148 4.52 -1.84 7.78
C ARG A 148 3.21 -1.07 7.67
N ALA A 149 2.13 -1.58 8.27
CA ALA A 149 0.83 -0.91 8.31
C ALA A 149 0.95 0.50 8.93
N ASP A 150 1.59 0.60 10.09
CA ASP A 150 1.80 1.88 10.79
C ASP A 150 2.67 2.85 9.98
N SER A 151 3.71 2.32 9.32
CA SER A 151 4.56 3.11 8.42
C SER A 151 3.78 3.70 7.25
N TYR A 152 2.98 2.89 6.55
CA TYR A 152 2.14 3.37 5.45
C TYR A 152 1.07 4.33 5.93
N ARG A 153 0.45 4.10 7.11
CA ARG A 153 -0.53 5.04 7.69
C ARG A 153 0.05 6.42 7.89
N ARG A 154 1.25 6.54 8.46
CA ARG A 154 1.94 7.83 8.65
C ARG A 154 2.25 8.50 7.31
N GLN A 155 2.84 7.75 6.38
CA GLN A 155 3.13 8.24 5.03
C GLN A 155 1.89 8.80 4.32
N VAL A 156 0.78 8.06 4.38
CA VAL A 156 -0.50 8.48 3.76
C VAL A 156 -1.07 9.71 4.46
N ALA A 157 -0.98 9.80 5.78
CA ALA A 157 -1.43 10.99 6.52
C ALA A 157 -0.71 12.26 6.06
N GLU A 158 0.63 12.20 5.96
CA GLU A 158 1.45 13.32 5.50
C GLU A 158 1.11 13.72 4.06
N ALA A 159 0.99 12.75 3.16
CA ALA A 159 0.68 13.03 1.76
C ALA A 159 -0.78 13.50 1.56
N LEU A 160 -1.72 13.08 2.40
CA LEU A 160 -3.08 13.60 2.39
C LEU A 160 -3.15 15.08 2.81
N ALA A 161 -2.31 15.52 3.75
CA ALA A 161 -2.21 16.93 4.10
C ALA A 161 -1.78 17.75 2.87
N VAL A 162 -0.73 17.31 2.16
CA VAL A 162 -0.28 17.92 0.90
C VAL A 162 -1.38 17.99 -0.15
N LEU A 163 -2.13 16.90 -0.35
CA LEU A 163 -3.22 16.87 -1.33
C LEU A 163 -4.35 17.83 -0.96
N LEU A 164 -4.78 17.84 0.29
CA LEU A 164 -5.93 18.63 0.76
C LEU A 164 -5.62 20.13 0.89
N GLU A 165 -4.35 20.50 1.04
CA GLU A 165 -3.88 21.89 1.01
C GLU A 165 -3.63 22.41 -0.42
N SER A 166 -3.55 21.52 -1.41
CA SER A 166 -3.31 21.89 -2.80
C SER A 166 -4.55 22.48 -3.46
N SER A 167 -4.37 23.61 -4.16
CA SER A 167 -5.38 24.21 -5.04
C SER A 167 -5.45 23.56 -6.42
N GLU A 168 -4.66 22.50 -6.67
CA GLU A 168 -4.62 21.81 -7.96
C GLU A 168 -5.60 20.65 -8.09
N LEU A 169 -6.24 20.22 -6.98
CA LEU A 169 -7.32 19.24 -7.05
C LEU A 169 -8.56 19.85 -7.70
N THR A 170 -9.25 19.05 -8.52
CA THR A 170 -10.60 19.40 -8.96
C THR A 170 -11.57 19.20 -7.79
N PRO A 171 -12.83 19.68 -7.87
CA PRO A 171 -13.84 19.38 -6.84
C PRO A 171 -13.96 17.87 -6.54
N ALA A 172 -14.00 17.05 -7.60
CA ALA A 172 -14.01 15.59 -7.50
C ALA A 172 -12.73 15.03 -6.86
N GLY A 173 -11.55 15.59 -7.19
CA GLY A 173 -10.29 15.23 -6.53
C GLY A 173 -10.28 15.53 -5.04
N GLY A 174 -10.82 16.68 -4.64
CA GLY A 174 -10.98 17.06 -3.24
C GLY A 174 -11.89 16.09 -2.48
N GLU A 175 -13.01 15.69 -3.08
CA GLU A 175 -13.90 14.67 -2.51
C GLU A 175 -13.20 13.32 -2.38
N PHE A 176 -12.49 12.89 -3.43
CA PHE A 176 -11.73 11.66 -3.42
C PHE A 176 -10.66 11.64 -2.32
N ALA A 177 -9.90 12.74 -2.17
CA ALA A 177 -8.91 12.89 -1.11
C ALA A 177 -9.52 12.87 0.29
N ARG A 178 -10.69 13.49 0.48
CA ARG A 178 -11.44 13.40 1.75
C ARG A 178 -11.92 11.97 2.03
N GLY A 179 -12.37 11.25 1.01
CA GLY A 179 -12.72 9.83 1.12
C GLY A 179 -11.53 8.97 1.56
N MET A 180 -10.36 9.20 0.97
CA MET A 180 -9.11 8.55 1.40
C MET A 180 -8.77 8.86 2.87
N ARG A 181 -8.94 10.12 3.30
CA ARG A 181 -8.74 10.51 4.71
C ARG A 181 -9.71 9.80 5.65
N SER A 182 -10.98 9.71 5.30
CA SER A 182 -11.97 8.97 6.08
C SER A 182 -11.64 7.47 6.16
N HIS A 183 -11.17 6.88 5.06
CA HIS A 183 -10.73 5.50 5.07
C HIS A 183 -9.48 5.30 5.95
N LEU A 184 -8.48 6.17 5.84
CA LEU A 184 -7.30 6.13 6.73
C LEU A 184 -7.70 6.20 8.21
N ALA A 185 -8.68 7.04 8.56
CA ALA A 185 -9.22 7.12 9.91
C ALA A 185 -9.89 5.81 10.35
N SER A 186 -10.64 5.14 9.47
CA SER A 186 -11.23 3.82 9.77
C SER A 186 -10.20 2.71 9.99
N LEU A 187 -8.99 2.87 9.46
CA LEU A 187 -7.87 1.95 9.68
C LEU A 187 -7.14 2.20 11.00
N ALA A 188 -7.46 3.27 11.72
CA ALA A 188 -6.85 3.52 13.01
C ALA A 188 -7.27 2.40 13.97
N PRO A 189 -6.36 1.93 14.85
CA PRO A 189 -6.81 1.10 15.95
C PRO A 189 -7.93 1.86 16.66
N SER A 190 -9.06 1.21 16.88
CA SER A 190 -10.12 1.76 17.74
C SER A 190 -9.47 2.17 19.05
N VAL A 191 -9.49 3.46 19.37
CA VAL A 191 -9.02 3.92 20.67
C VAL A 191 -10.00 3.36 21.71
N GLY A 192 -9.61 2.27 22.36
CA GLY A 192 -10.29 1.63 23.49
C GLY A 192 -9.41 0.46 23.95
N GLU A 193 -8.91 0.37 25.18
CA GLU A 193 -9.17 1.07 26.44
C GLU A 193 -7.87 1.71 26.99
N PRO A 194 -7.95 2.71 27.89
CA PRO A 194 -6.80 3.03 28.74
C PRO A 194 -6.42 1.79 29.52
N ALA A 195 -5.16 1.36 29.42
CA ALA A 195 -4.62 0.35 30.32
C ALA A 195 -4.86 0.82 31.76
N THR A 196 -5.74 0.12 32.46
CA THR A 196 -5.97 0.30 33.89
C THR A 196 -4.63 0.17 34.60
N ILE A 197 -4.09 1.30 35.05
CA ILE A 197 -3.03 1.33 36.05
C ILE A 197 -3.68 0.85 37.34
N GLY A 198 -3.45 -0.41 37.71
CA GLY A 198 -3.98 -0.97 38.94
C GLY A 198 -3.36 -2.32 39.27
N GLY A 199 -2.53 -2.36 40.32
CA GLY A 199 -2.38 -3.55 41.17
C GLY A 199 -1.04 -4.27 41.13
N THR A 200 -0.09 -3.76 41.93
CA THR A 200 0.81 -4.51 42.83
C THR A 200 1.50 -5.79 42.35
N SER A 201 2.81 -5.69 42.14
CA SER A 201 3.75 -6.81 42.21
C SER A 201 3.67 -7.57 43.54
N PRO A 202 3.69 -8.91 43.54
CA PRO A 202 4.15 -9.70 44.67
C PRO A 202 5.55 -10.22 44.34
N VAL A 203 6.58 -9.49 44.74
CA VAL A 203 7.93 -10.08 44.89
C VAL A 203 8.23 -10.06 46.37
N GLY A 204 8.15 -11.24 46.97
CA GLY A 204 8.60 -11.49 48.33
C GLY A 204 10.12 -11.56 48.39
N ASP A 205 10.67 -11.00 49.46
CA ASP A 205 12.04 -11.15 49.90
C ASP A 205 12.42 -12.61 50.11
N VAL A 206 13.65 -12.98 49.71
CA VAL A 206 14.52 -13.88 50.49
C VAL A 206 16.00 -13.49 50.26
N ARG A 207 16.58 -12.90 51.32
CA ARG A 207 17.99 -12.82 51.76
C ARG A 207 19.11 -12.54 50.75
#